data_AF-A0A7Y2JHZ9-F1
#
_entry.id   AF-A0A7Y2JHZ9-F1
#
_cell.length_a   1.000
_cell.length_b   1.000
_cell.length_c   1.000
_cell.angle_alpha   90.00
_cell.angle_beta   90.00
_cell.angle_gamma   90.00
#
_symmetry.space_group_name_H-M   'P 1'
#
loop_
_entity.id
_entity.type
_entity.pdbx_description
1 polymer ?
#
loop_
_entity_poly.entity_id
_entity_poly.type
_entity_poly.pdbx_seq_one_letter_code
_entity_poly.pdbx_strand_id
1 'polypeptide(L)'
;MHLLQIVWDPSKGIDLGFFTLHFYSLMWIVAFILGFYIMKRIYKNEGQTEESLDSLFIYSVLGIMLGARLGHVIFYQPELISEDFFSIFLPFKFKGGFEFTGFQGLASHGAAIAMIISMYLYNKKILHKSVLWILDRVVIPVSLGAVFVRIGNFINSEIIGEYTNSDYGVVFKQLGESQPRHPAQLYEAFCYVFVFLALYYFYWKTKKGEQRGFLFGLFLLLLWTV
;
A
#
# COMPACT_ATOMS: atom_id res chain seq x y z
N MET A 1 1.87 39.03 7.45
CA MET A 1 2.04 37.84 6.59
C MET A 1 1.53 36.65 7.36
N HIS A 2 0.35 36.14 7.01
CA HIS A 2 -0.09 34.85 7.54
C HIS A 2 0.71 33.78 6.78
N LEU A 3 1.58 33.08 7.49
CA LEU A 3 2.31 31.94 6.92
C LEU A 3 1.27 30.89 6.53
N LEU A 4 1.02 30.73 5.23
CA LEU A 4 0.17 29.68 4.66
C LEU A 4 0.96 28.37 4.45
N GLN A 5 2.14 28.28 5.07
CA GLN A 5 3.01 27.11 5.05
C GLN A 5 2.92 26.33 6.35
N ILE A 6 2.95 25.01 6.23
CA ILE A 6 3.05 24.07 7.34
C ILE A 6 4.48 23.53 7.36
N VAL A 7 5.19 23.71 8.48
CA VAL A 7 6.47 23.03 8.69
C VAL A 7 6.19 21.61 9.16
N TRP A 8 6.57 20.62 8.36
CA TRP A 8 6.34 19.22 8.63
C TRP A 8 7.60 18.56 9.16
N ASP A 9 7.56 18.24 10.46
CA ASP A 9 8.62 17.57 11.20
C ASP A 9 8.02 16.60 12.23
N PRO A 10 7.23 15.59 11.79
CA PRO A 10 6.53 14.71 12.71
C PRO A 10 7.47 13.67 13.33
N SER A 11 7.14 13.17 14.52
CA SER A 11 7.69 11.88 14.93
C SER A 11 7.27 10.80 13.92
N LYS A 12 8.20 9.92 13.54
CA LYS A 12 7.92 8.79 12.62
C LYS A 12 7.17 7.64 13.30
N GLY A 13 7.01 7.68 14.62
CA GLY A 13 6.35 6.65 15.39
C GLY A 13 6.25 6.95 16.87
N ILE A 14 5.83 5.93 17.63
CA ILE A 14 5.80 5.95 19.09
C ILE A 14 6.98 5.13 19.57
N ASP A 15 7.91 5.76 20.29
CA ASP A 15 9.02 5.06 20.93
C ASP A 15 8.53 4.37 22.21
N LEU A 16 8.66 3.05 22.26
CA LEU A 16 8.31 2.21 23.41
C LEU A 16 9.55 1.83 24.25
N GLY A 17 10.72 2.42 23.96
CA GLY A 17 12.01 2.17 24.60
C GLY A 17 12.77 0.98 24.02
N PHE A 18 12.08 -0.14 23.74
CA PHE A 18 12.70 -1.33 23.12
C PHE A 18 12.37 -1.48 21.62
N PHE A 19 11.40 -0.70 21.13
CA PHE A 19 10.89 -0.78 19.77
C PHE A 19 10.19 0.54 19.42
N THR A 20 10.39 1.03 18.20
CA THR A 20 9.61 2.15 17.67
C THR A 20 8.44 1.61 16.84
N LEU A 21 7.22 1.89 17.28
CA LEU A 21 6.03 1.60 16.49
C LEU A 21 5.83 2.70 15.44
N HIS A 22 6.25 2.43 14.21
CA HIS A 22 6.16 3.39 13.11
C HIS A 22 4.71 3.62 12.67
N PHE A 23 4.34 4.89 12.49
CA PHE A 23 3.02 5.25 11.98
C PHE A 23 2.77 4.70 10.57
N TYR A 24 3.81 4.62 9.75
CA TYR A 24 3.75 3.97 8.45
C TYR A 24 3.28 2.52 8.55
N SER A 25 3.87 1.73 9.45
CA SER A 25 3.47 0.34 9.70
C SER A 25 2.03 0.25 10.21
N LEU A 26 1.59 1.20 11.04
CA LEU A 26 0.20 1.27 11.47
C LEU A 26 -0.77 1.53 10.30
N MET A 27 -0.40 2.38 9.35
CA MET A 27 -1.23 2.61 8.15
C MET A 27 -1.40 1.34 7.32
N TRP A 28 -0.35 0.51 7.21
CA TRP A 28 -0.43 -0.81 6.58
C TRP A 28 -1.37 -1.77 7.32
N ILE A 29 -1.27 -1.82 8.66
CA ILE A 29 -2.15 -2.65 9.49
C ILE A 29 -3.61 -2.23 9.31
N VAL A 30 -3.89 -0.92 9.34
CA VAL A 30 -5.23 -0.38 9.11
C VAL A 30 -5.75 -0.75 7.71
N ALA A 31 -4.91 -0.60 6.67
CA ALA A 31 -5.27 -0.98 5.31
C ALA A 31 -5.64 -2.47 5.20
N PHE A 32 -4.85 -3.37 5.79
CA PHE A 32 -5.13 -4.81 5.77
C PHE A 32 -6.39 -5.17 6.55
N ILE A 33 -6.59 -4.61 7.75
CA ILE A 33 -7.77 -4.87 8.59
C ILE A 33 -9.04 -4.41 7.87
N LEU A 34 -9.06 -3.18 7.36
CA LEU A 34 -10.21 -2.66 6.62
C LEU A 34 -10.45 -3.46 5.34
N GLY A 35 -9.37 -3.83 4.64
CA GLY A 35 -9.44 -4.67 3.46
C GLY A 35 -10.08 -6.04 3.73
N PHE A 36 -9.71 -6.67 4.84
CA PHE A 36 -10.31 -7.93 5.29
C PHE A 36 -11.81 -7.77 5.54
N TYR A 37 -12.25 -6.74 6.27
CA TYR A 37 -13.68 -6.55 6.55
C TYR A 37 -14.49 -6.19 5.30
N ILE A 38 -13.93 -5.41 4.37
CA ILE A 38 -14.57 -5.13 3.08
C ILE A 38 -14.72 -6.43 2.28
N MET A 39 -13.66 -7.23 2.18
CA MET A 39 -13.69 -8.51 1.49
C MET A 39 -14.61 -9.52 2.16
N LYS A 40 -14.70 -9.53 3.50
CA LYS A 40 -15.65 -10.37 4.24
C LYS A 40 -17.08 -10.10 3.82
N ARG A 41 -17.43 -8.82 3.66
CA ARG A 41 -18.78 -8.42 3.21
C ARG A 41 -19.06 -8.87 1.77
N ILE A 42 -18.07 -8.73 0.88
CA ILE A 42 -18.13 -9.18 -0.52
C ILE A 42 -18.29 -10.71 -0.59
N TYR A 43 -17.47 -11.46 0.15
CA TYR A 43 -17.49 -12.92 0.16
C TYR A 43 -18.82 -13.46 0.68
N LYS A 44 -19.34 -12.88 1.77
CA LYS A 44 -20.67 -13.23 2.30
C LYS A 44 -21.77 -12.97 1.27
N ASN A 45 -21.71 -11.85 0.55
CA ASN A 45 -22.69 -11.50 -0.47
C ASN A 45 -22.64 -12.45 -1.69
N GLU A 46 -21.46 -12.95 -2.03
CA GLU A 46 -21.24 -13.87 -3.16
C GLU A 46 -21.21 -15.37 -2.74
N GLY A 47 -21.64 -15.69 -1.52
CA GLY A 47 -21.72 -17.07 -1.02
C GLY A 47 -20.36 -17.79 -0.93
N GLN A 48 -19.26 -17.05 -0.73
CA GLN A 48 -17.94 -17.62 -0.50
C GLN A 48 -17.69 -17.91 0.99
N THR A 49 -16.84 -18.89 1.28
CA THR A 49 -16.56 -19.33 2.66
C THR A 49 -15.60 -18.38 3.38
N GLU A 50 -15.70 -18.29 4.71
CA GLU A 50 -14.74 -17.52 5.52
C GLU A 50 -13.32 -18.12 5.44
N GLU A 51 -13.18 -19.45 5.36
CA GLU A 51 -11.88 -20.11 5.17
C GLU A 51 -11.17 -19.67 3.88
N SER A 52 -11.92 -19.50 2.80
CA SER A 52 -11.37 -18.99 1.54
C SER A 52 -10.95 -17.52 1.66
N LEU A 53 -11.61 -16.73 2.49
CA LEU A 53 -11.24 -15.34 2.79
C LEU A 53 -9.95 -15.28 3.62
N ASP A 54 -9.83 -16.11 4.65
CA ASP A 54 -8.62 -16.18 5.48
C ASP A 54 -7.41 -16.57 4.62
N SER A 55 -7.60 -17.52 3.72
CA SER A 55 -6.60 -17.88 2.71
C SER A 55 -6.26 -16.70 1.80
N LEU A 56 -7.26 -15.96 1.29
CA LEU A 56 -7.01 -14.76 0.49
C LEU A 56 -6.13 -13.76 1.25
N PHE A 57 -6.46 -13.50 2.52
CA PHE A 57 -5.73 -12.57 3.38
C PHE A 57 -4.27 -12.98 3.52
N ILE A 58 -3.99 -14.25 3.83
CA ILE A 58 -2.63 -14.79 3.96
C ILE A 58 -1.85 -14.64 2.64
N TYR A 59 -2.43 -15.06 1.52
CA TYR A 59 -1.79 -14.95 0.20
C TYR A 59 -1.49 -13.49 -0.18
N SER A 60 -2.38 -12.58 0.19
CA SER A 60 -2.23 -11.14 -0.08
C SER A 60 -1.11 -10.54 0.77
N VAL A 61 -1.13 -10.73 2.09
CA VAL A 61 -0.12 -10.18 3.00
C VAL A 61 1.27 -10.71 2.66
N LEU A 62 1.43 -12.04 2.54
CA LEU A 62 2.72 -12.65 2.22
C LEU A 62 3.21 -12.22 0.83
N GLY A 63 2.33 -12.25 -0.17
CA GLY A 63 2.66 -11.84 -1.54
C GLY A 63 3.12 -10.39 -1.60
N ILE A 64 2.37 -9.48 -1.00
CA ILE A 64 2.70 -8.05 -0.99
C ILE A 64 4.03 -7.81 -0.24
N MET A 65 4.21 -8.37 0.95
CA MET A 65 5.43 -8.16 1.75
C MET A 65 6.68 -8.71 1.05
N LEU A 66 6.62 -9.96 0.56
CA LEU A 66 7.72 -10.57 -0.19
C LEU A 66 7.99 -9.83 -1.49
N GLY A 67 6.94 -9.54 -2.26
CA GLY A 67 7.03 -8.85 -3.53
C GLY A 67 7.61 -7.45 -3.41
N ALA A 68 7.15 -6.68 -2.43
CA ALA A 68 7.65 -5.35 -2.18
C ALA A 68 9.14 -5.35 -1.86
N ARG A 69 9.57 -6.28 -1.00
CA ARG A 69 10.96 -6.39 -0.57
C ARG A 69 11.88 -6.93 -1.67
N LEU A 70 11.46 -7.98 -2.38
CA LEU A 70 12.21 -8.51 -3.52
C LEU A 70 12.28 -7.50 -4.67
N GLY A 71 11.20 -6.78 -4.95
CA GLY A 71 11.20 -5.70 -5.93
C GLY A 71 12.22 -4.62 -5.55
N HIS A 72 12.26 -4.21 -4.28
CA HIS A 72 13.23 -3.22 -3.83
C HIS A 72 14.67 -3.70 -4.01
N VAL A 73 14.97 -4.93 -3.61
CA VAL A 73 16.30 -5.52 -3.76
C VAL A 73 16.68 -5.63 -5.24
N ILE A 74 15.82 -6.16 -6.09
CA ILE A 74 16.14 -6.38 -7.51
C ILE A 74 16.36 -5.05 -8.26
N PHE A 75 15.53 -4.03 -7.99
CA PHE A 75 15.55 -2.80 -8.78
C PHE A 75 16.40 -1.67 -8.18
N TYR A 76 16.56 -1.62 -6.85
CA TYR A 76 17.20 -0.48 -6.18
C TYR A 76 18.42 -0.85 -5.35
N GLN A 77 18.51 -2.07 -4.82
CA GLN A 77 19.62 -2.50 -3.94
C GLN A 77 20.06 -3.96 -4.19
N PRO A 78 20.51 -4.29 -5.41
CA PRO A 78 20.86 -5.67 -5.78
C PRO A 78 22.06 -6.23 -5.00
N GLU A 79 22.95 -5.36 -4.54
CA GLU A 79 24.10 -5.70 -3.69
C GLU A 79 23.72 -6.47 -2.41
N LEU A 80 22.51 -6.30 -1.87
CA LEU A 80 22.06 -7.06 -0.69
C LEU A 80 22.04 -8.58 -0.92
N ILE A 81 21.93 -9.04 -2.18
CA ILE A 81 21.90 -10.47 -2.52
C ILE A 81 23.21 -11.15 -2.16
N SER A 82 24.36 -10.48 -2.37
CA SER A 82 25.67 -11.02 -2.05
C SER A 82 26.17 -10.59 -0.67
N GLU A 83 25.80 -9.38 -0.24
CA GLU A 83 26.41 -8.75 0.91
C GLU A 83 25.68 -9.02 2.24
N ASP A 84 24.35 -9.20 2.20
CA ASP A 84 23.53 -9.40 3.40
C ASP A 84 22.23 -10.15 3.07
N PHE A 85 22.37 -11.35 2.49
CA PHE A 85 21.25 -12.10 1.90
C PHE A 85 20.07 -12.32 2.86
N PHE A 86 20.34 -12.62 4.14
CA PHE A 86 19.28 -12.88 5.11
C PHE A 86 18.48 -11.62 5.49
N SER A 87 19.09 -10.43 5.39
CA SER A 87 18.38 -9.15 5.59
C SER A 87 17.30 -8.89 4.55
N ILE A 88 17.29 -9.63 3.43
CA ILE A 88 16.22 -9.56 2.44
C ILE A 88 14.90 -10.08 3.03
N PHE A 89 14.95 -11.10 3.87
CA PHE A 89 13.74 -11.79 4.37
C PHE A 89 13.45 -11.54 5.85
N LEU A 90 14.43 -11.05 6.59
CA LEU A 90 14.35 -10.87 8.04
C LEU A 90 14.45 -9.37 8.38
N PRO A 91 13.81 -8.92 9.48
CA PRO A 91 13.86 -7.53 9.94
C PRO A 91 15.20 -7.18 10.64
N PHE A 92 16.29 -7.80 10.19
CA PHE A 92 17.62 -7.68 10.77
C PHE A 92 18.65 -7.44 9.68
N LYS A 93 19.63 -6.60 10.00
CA LYS A 93 20.87 -6.45 9.23
C LYS A 93 21.95 -7.31 9.89
N PHE A 94 22.75 -7.99 9.08
CA PHE A 94 23.83 -8.87 9.54
C PHE A 94 25.21 -8.36 9.10
N LYS A 95 25.26 -7.54 8.03
CA LYS A 95 26.51 -6.94 7.57
C LYS A 95 26.94 -5.79 8.48
N GLY A 96 28.11 -5.94 9.10
CA GLY A 96 28.69 -4.93 10.00
C GLY A 96 28.15 -4.97 11.44
N GLY A 97 27.42 -6.02 11.79
CA GLY A 97 26.81 -6.22 13.12
C GLY A 97 25.44 -6.87 13.02
N PHE A 98 24.91 -7.33 14.15
CA PHE A 98 23.52 -7.81 14.26
C PHE A 98 22.66 -6.67 14.80
N GLU A 99 21.82 -6.10 13.93
CA GLU A 99 20.99 -4.94 14.26
C GLU A 99 19.54 -5.17 13.80
N PHE A 100 18.60 -4.87 14.68
CA PHE A 100 17.18 -4.85 14.32
C PHE A 100 16.88 -3.58 13.53
N THR A 101 16.59 -3.72 12.24
CA THR A 101 16.29 -2.60 11.34
C THR A 101 14.80 -2.52 11.02
N GLY A 102 14.03 -3.56 11.33
CA GLY A 102 12.65 -3.69 10.87
C GLY A 102 12.57 -4.06 9.39
N PHE A 103 11.35 -4.09 8.84
CA PHE A 103 11.11 -4.44 7.44
C PHE A 103 11.14 -3.17 6.57
N GLN A 104 12.34 -2.80 6.10
CA GLN A 104 12.57 -1.58 5.30
C GLN A 104 12.81 -1.91 3.83
N GLY A 105 12.83 -0.89 2.96
CA GLY A 105 13.10 -1.04 1.52
C GLY A 105 12.01 -1.83 0.82
N LEU A 106 10.90 -1.15 0.49
CA LEU A 106 9.70 -1.74 -0.10
C LEU A 106 9.36 -1.01 -1.40
N ALA A 107 9.23 -1.76 -2.49
CA ALA A 107 8.88 -1.25 -3.80
C ALA A 107 7.43 -1.59 -4.17
N SER A 108 6.61 -0.57 -4.46
CA SER A 108 5.20 -0.73 -4.84
C SER A 108 4.99 -1.58 -6.10
N HIS A 109 5.87 -1.46 -7.09
CA HIS A 109 5.82 -2.26 -8.32
C HIS A 109 6.04 -3.77 -8.05
N GLY A 110 6.97 -4.09 -7.15
CA GLY A 110 7.20 -5.46 -6.70
C GLY A 110 5.99 -6.02 -5.95
N ALA A 111 5.36 -5.22 -5.10
CA ALA A 111 4.10 -5.57 -4.44
C ALA A 111 2.99 -5.86 -5.45
N ALA A 112 2.82 -5.01 -6.46
CA ALA A 112 1.78 -5.16 -7.47
C ALA A 112 1.95 -6.45 -8.30
N ILE A 113 3.17 -6.73 -8.76
CA ILE A 113 3.49 -7.97 -9.50
C ILE A 113 3.21 -9.19 -8.64
N ALA A 114 3.73 -9.21 -7.41
CA ALA A 114 3.51 -10.34 -6.50
C ALA A 114 2.05 -10.50 -6.11
N MET A 115 1.28 -9.41 -6.00
CA MET A 115 -0.15 -9.48 -5.74
C MET A 115 -0.90 -10.20 -6.87
N ILE A 116 -0.59 -9.90 -8.14
CA ILE A 116 -1.18 -10.61 -9.29
C ILE A 116 -0.83 -12.09 -9.25
N ILE A 117 0.44 -12.42 -8.96
CA ILE A 117 0.90 -13.82 -8.82
C ILE A 117 0.18 -14.52 -7.66
N SER A 118 0.06 -13.86 -6.51
CA SER A 118 -0.69 -14.38 -5.35
C SER A 118 -2.15 -14.64 -5.69
N MET A 119 -2.81 -13.74 -6.42
CA MET A 119 -4.20 -13.93 -6.84
C MET A 119 -4.34 -15.10 -7.83
N TYR A 120 -3.37 -15.28 -8.73
CA TYR A 120 -3.32 -16.46 -9.60
C TYR A 120 -3.20 -17.76 -8.79
N LEU A 121 -2.26 -17.81 -7.84
CA LEU A 121 -2.02 -19.00 -7.01
C LEU A 121 -3.19 -19.32 -6.08
N TYR A 122 -3.74 -18.30 -5.41
CA TYR A 122 -4.94 -18.40 -4.58
C TYR A 122 -6.13 -18.91 -5.40
N ASN A 123 -6.35 -18.34 -6.59
CA ASN A 123 -7.43 -18.79 -7.47
C ASN A 123 -7.26 -20.25 -7.90
N LYS A 124 -6.03 -20.66 -8.23
CA LYS A 124 -5.74 -22.03 -8.66
C LYS A 124 -5.93 -23.06 -7.56
N LYS A 125 -5.58 -22.72 -6.31
CA LYS A 125 -5.53 -23.68 -5.20
C LYS A 125 -6.77 -23.70 -4.30
N ILE A 126 -7.48 -22.57 -4.17
CA ILE A 126 -8.51 -22.39 -3.14
C ILE A 126 -9.85 -21.96 -3.75
N LEU A 127 -9.87 -20.88 -4.52
CA LEU A 127 -11.12 -20.23 -4.93
C LEU A 127 -11.77 -20.87 -6.16
N HIS A 128 -10.97 -21.38 -7.10
CA HIS A 128 -11.43 -22.05 -8.34
C HIS A 128 -12.44 -21.23 -9.18
N LYS A 129 -12.20 -19.92 -9.32
CA LYS A 129 -12.94 -19.02 -10.21
C LYS A 129 -12.02 -18.58 -11.37
N SER A 130 -12.34 -17.47 -12.02
CA SER A 130 -11.40 -16.78 -12.93
C SER A 130 -10.52 -15.81 -12.16
N VAL A 131 -9.26 -15.64 -12.57
CA VAL A 131 -8.34 -14.65 -11.94
C VAL A 131 -8.92 -13.24 -12.00
N LEU A 132 -9.57 -12.87 -13.10
CA LEU A 132 -10.27 -11.58 -13.22
C LEU A 132 -11.38 -11.40 -12.19
N TRP A 133 -12.03 -12.49 -11.74
CA TRP A 133 -13.06 -12.39 -10.71
C TRP A 133 -12.43 -11.91 -9.41
N ILE A 134 -11.32 -12.51 -8.97
CA ILE A 134 -10.70 -12.10 -7.71
C ILE A 134 -10.07 -10.72 -7.82
N LEU A 135 -9.44 -10.40 -8.96
CA LEU A 135 -8.89 -9.06 -9.21
C LEU A 135 -9.96 -7.97 -9.14
N ASP A 136 -11.15 -8.19 -9.73
CA ASP A 136 -12.28 -7.25 -9.65
C ASP A 136 -12.69 -6.93 -8.21
N ARG A 137 -12.63 -7.90 -7.29
CA ARG A 137 -13.04 -7.70 -5.90
C ARG A 137 -11.93 -7.06 -5.10
N VAL A 138 -10.69 -7.49 -5.31
CA VAL A 138 -9.53 -7.06 -4.52
C VAL A 138 -9.11 -5.62 -4.82
N VAL A 139 -9.37 -5.09 -6.03
CA VAL A 139 -9.09 -3.67 -6.29
C VAL A 139 -9.91 -2.72 -5.42
N ILE A 140 -11.08 -3.14 -4.93
CA ILE A 140 -11.92 -2.33 -4.05
C ILE A 140 -11.17 -2.01 -2.74
N PRO A 141 -10.79 -2.97 -1.88
CA PRO A 141 -10.00 -2.68 -0.69
C PRO A 141 -8.60 -2.14 -1.00
N VAL A 142 -7.97 -2.52 -2.12
CA VAL A 142 -6.64 -2.00 -2.50
C VAL A 142 -6.69 -0.48 -2.73
N SER A 143 -7.72 0.04 -3.39
CA SER A 143 -7.88 1.48 -3.57
C SER A 143 -8.01 2.24 -2.24
N LEU A 144 -8.68 1.65 -1.24
CA LEU A 144 -8.73 2.21 0.11
C LEU A 144 -7.37 2.08 0.82
N GLY A 145 -6.67 0.97 0.64
CA GLY A 145 -5.31 0.77 1.14
C GLY A 145 -4.33 1.82 0.61
N ALA A 146 -4.46 2.22 -0.66
CA ALA A 146 -3.65 3.28 -1.26
C ALA A 146 -3.81 4.63 -0.53
N VAL A 147 -5.01 4.96 -0.01
CA VAL A 147 -5.23 6.14 0.83
C VAL A 147 -4.31 6.11 2.05
N PHE A 148 -4.31 4.99 2.79
CA PHE A 148 -3.50 4.84 4.00
C PHE A 148 -2.00 4.80 3.70
N VAL A 149 -1.59 4.16 2.61
CA VAL A 149 -0.18 4.16 2.17
C VAL A 149 0.28 5.59 1.89
N ARG A 150 -0.52 6.40 1.19
CA ARG A 150 -0.17 7.79 0.88
C ARG A 150 -0.15 8.69 2.11
N ILE A 151 -1.07 8.49 3.06
CA ILE A 151 -0.99 9.14 4.38
C ILE A 151 0.30 8.72 5.10
N GLY A 152 0.66 7.45 5.03
CA GLY A 152 1.93 6.95 5.56
C GLY A 152 3.13 7.64 4.92
N ASN A 153 3.18 7.77 3.59
CA ASN A 153 4.27 8.45 2.89
C ASN A 153 4.36 9.93 3.29
N PHE A 154 3.21 10.60 3.49
CA PHE A 154 3.20 11.96 4.01
C PHE A 154 3.83 12.03 5.41
N ILE A 155 3.48 11.13 6.33
CA ILE A 155 4.07 11.06 7.68
C ILE A 155 5.58 10.81 7.61
N ASN A 156 6.03 9.93 6.71
CA ASN A 156 7.46 9.63 6.55
C ASN A 156 8.25 10.71 5.77
N SER A 157 7.59 11.71 5.21
CA SER A 157 8.19 12.66 4.26
C SER A 157 8.79 11.95 3.03
N GLU A 158 8.04 11.05 2.42
CA GLU A 158 8.44 10.29 1.21
C GLU A 158 7.57 10.66 0.01
N ILE A 159 8.14 10.65 -1.20
CA ILE A 159 7.41 10.91 -2.46
C ILE A 159 6.71 12.29 -2.41
N ILE A 160 7.47 13.32 -2.05
CA ILE A 160 6.97 14.70 -1.92
C ILE A 160 6.71 15.31 -3.30
N GLY A 161 5.82 16.30 -3.37
CA GLY A 161 5.53 17.01 -4.61
C GLY A 161 6.58 18.06 -4.99
N GLU A 162 6.35 18.67 -6.15
CA GLU A 162 7.12 19.80 -6.65
C GLU A 162 7.00 21.04 -5.77
N TYR A 163 7.95 21.96 -5.91
CA TYR A 163 7.89 23.27 -5.25
C TYR A 163 6.65 24.05 -5.68
N THR A 164 5.98 24.72 -4.73
CA THR A 164 4.79 25.53 -5.05
C THR A 164 5.15 26.90 -5.62
N ASN A 165 6.43 27.30 -5.55
CA ASN A 165 6.93 28.64 -5.91
C ASN A 165 6.15 29.77 -5.20
N SER A 166 5.67 29.50 -3.98
CA SER A 166 4.90 30.44 -3.15
C SER A 166 5.06 30.11 -1.65
N ASP A 167 4.56 30.99 -0.77
CA ASP A 167 4.54 30.76 0.70
C ASP A 167 3.44 29.77 1.15
N TYR A 168 2.82 29.03 0.22
CA TYR A 168 1.76 28.06 0.47
C TYR A 168 2.28 26.64 0.27
N GLY A 169 1.96 25.74 1.21
CA GLY A 169 2.25 24.31 1.09
C GLY A 169 2.92 23.72 2.33
N VAL A 170 3.69 22.65 2.11
CA VAL A 170 4.35 21.92 3.20
C VAL A 170 5.87 21.98 3.04
N VAL A 171 6.56 22.41 4.11
CA VAL A 171 8.01 22.40 4.19
C VAL A 171 8.45 21.13 4.91
N PHE A 172 9.00 20.17 4.17
CA PHE A 172 9.44 18.86 4.69
C PHE A 172 10.83 18.95 5.35
N LYS A 173 10.84 19.46 6.59
CA LYS A 173 12.08 19.78 7.33
C LYS A 173 13.03 18.60 7.50
N GLN A 174 12.50 17.39 7.64
CA GLN A 174 13.30 16.16 7.80
C GLN A 174 14.14 15.81 6.56
N LEU A 175 13.79 16.38 5.40
CA LEU A 175 14.55 16.25 4.16
C LEU A 175 15.52 17.42 3.93
N GLY A 176 15.60 18.37 4.87
CA GLY A 176 16.39 19.59 4.70
C GLY A 176 15.73 20.63 3.77
N GLU A 177 14.46 20.45 3.43
CA GLU A 177 13.73 21.39 2.59
C GLU A 177 13.49 22.71 3.34
N SER A 178 13.66 23.82 2.63
CA SER A 178 13.45 25.19 3.15
C SER A 178 12.33 25.94 2.45
N GLN A 179 11.82 25.40 1.34
CA GLN A 179 10.76 25.99 0.53
C GLN A 179 9.52 25.10 0.53
N PRO A 180 8.30 25.66 0.47
CA PRO A 180 7.07 24.89 0.43
C PRO A 180 6.95 24.04 -0.84
N ARG A 181 6.46 22.82 -0.65
CA ARG A 181 6.12 21.87 -1.71
C ARG A 181 4.65 21.49 -1.64
N HIS A 182 4.12 21.05 -2.77
CA HIS A 182 2.80 20.44 -2.80
C HIS A 182 2.82 19.13 -1.99
N PRO A 183 1.90 18.94 -1.02
CA PRO A 183 1.73 17.65 -0.34
C PRO A 183 1.03 16.67 -1.28
N ALA A 184 1.71 16.28 -2.37
CA ALA A 184 1.18 15.41 -3.41
C ALA A 184 0.59 14.12 -2.85
N GLN A 185 1.18 13.57 -1.79
CA GLN A 185 0.68 12.37 -1.12
C GLN A 185 -0.74 12.57 -0.57
N LEU A 186 -1.06 13.75 -0.02
CA LEU A 186 -2.41 14.04 0.48
C LEU A 186 -3.40 14.26 -0.67
N TYR A 187 -2.95 14.85 -1.79
CA TYR A 187 -3.76 14.99 -2.99
C TYR A 187 -4.09 13.60 -3.58
N GLU A 188 -3.09 12.74 -3.72
CA GLU A 188 -3.26 11.36 -4.15
C GLU A 188 -4.17 10.59 -3.20
N ALA A 189 -3.95 10.68 -1.88
CA ALA A 189 -4.80 10.04 -0.87
C ALA A 189 -6.26 10.45 -1.01
N PHE A 190 -6.52 11.74 -1.24
CA PHE A 190 -7.87 12.26 -1.48
C PHE A 190 -8.48 11.70 -2.77
N CYS A 191 -7.73 11.67 -3.88
CA CYS A 191 -8.17 11.06 -5.13
C CYS A 191 -8.50 9.57 -4.97
N TYR A 192 -7.68 8.81 -4.24
CA TYR A 192 -7.93 7.38 -3.96
C TYR A 192 -9.23 7.12 -3.18
N VAL A 193 -9.70 8.07 -2.37
CA VAL A 193 -11.04 7.98 -1.74
C VAL A 193 -12.12 7.92 -2.82
N PHE A 194 -12.04 8.73 -3.87
CA PHE A 194 -13.01 8.69 -4.96
C PHE A 194 -12.89 7.43 -5.80
N VAL A 195 -11.67 6.94 -6.03
CA VAL A 195 -11.46 5.64 -6.70
C VAL A 195 -12.15 4.52 -5.90
N PHE A 196 -11.95 4.49 -4.58
CA PHE A 196 -12.61 3.54 -3.69
C PHE A 196 -14.13 3.67 -3.75
N LEU A 197 -14.67 4.88 -3.60
CA LEU A 197 -16.11 5.12 -3.62
C LEU A 197 -16.73 4.71 -4.97
N ALA A 198 -16.06 4.98 -6.09
CA ALA A 198 -16.51 4.58 -7.41
C ALA A 198 -16.57 3.05 -7.54
N LEU A 199 -15.48 2.34 -7.21
CA LEU A 199 -15.44 0.88 -7.27
C LEU A 199 -16.46 0.24 -6.32
N TYR A 200 -16.57 0.77 -5.11
CA TYR A 200 -17.54 0.32 -4.12
C TYR A 200 -18.98 0.53 -4.60
N TYR A 201 -19.27 1.69 -5.20
CA TYR A 201 -20.57 1.99 -5.81
C TYR A 201 -20.90 1.02 -6.94
N PHE A 202 -19.98 0.82 -7.90
CA PHE A 202 -20.20 -0.07 -9.03
C PHE A 202 -20.40 -1.53 -8.58
N TYR A 203 -19.70 -1.97 -7.53
CA TYR A 203 -19.90 -3.30 -6.97
C TYR A 203 -21.28 -3.44 -6.30
N TRP A 204 -21.68 -2.53 -5.42
CA TRP A 204 -22.88 -2.70 -4.57
C TRP A 204 -24.18 -2.18 -5.17
N LYS A 205 -24.12 -1.17 -6.06
CA LYS A 205 -25.30 -0.47 -6.58
C LYS A 205 -25.59 -0.78 -8.04
N THR A 206 -24.75 -1.57 -8.70
CA THR A 206 -24.94 -1.94 -10.10
C THR A 206 -24.64 -3.42 -10.32
N LYS A 207 -24.95 -3.95 -11.51
CA LYS A 207 -24.60 -5.32 -11.91
C LYS A 207 -23.17 -5.45 -12.46
N LYS A 208 -22.36 -4.38 -12.36
CA LYS A 208 -20.99 -4.38 -12.92
C LYS A 208 -20.05 -5.34 -12.22
N GLY A 209 -20.30 -5.71 -10.96
CA GLY A 209 -19.56 -6.77 -10.27
C GLY A 209 -19.69 -8.16 -10.95
N GLU A 210 -20.74 -8.40 -11.72
CA GLU A 210 -20.93 -9.65 -12.48
C GLU A 210 -20.13 -9.66 -13.81
N GLN A 211 -19.73 -8.48 -14.31
CA GLN A 211 -18.96 -8.32 -15.54
C GLN A 211 -17.47 -8.50 -15.24
N ARG A 212 -16.96 -9.70 -15.47
CA ARG A 212 -15.55 -10.06 -15.20
C ARG A 212 -14.57 -9.09 -15.88
N GLY A 213 -13.64 -8.56 -15.10
CA GLY A 213 -12.62 -7.61 -15.51
C GLY A 213 -13.08 -6.15 -15.51
N PHE A 214 -14.37 -5.85 -15.30
CA PHE A 214 -14.86 -4.48 -15.34
C PHE A 214 -14.30 -3.63 -14.20
N LEU A 215 -14.34 -4.13 -12.96
CA LEU A 215 -13.89 -3.35 -11.80
C LEU A 215 -12.36 -3.23 -11.81
N PHE A 216 -11.65 -4.29 -12.19
CA PHE A 216 -10.21 -4.24 -12.36
C PHE A 216 -9.79 -3.25 -13.46
N GLY A 217 -10.46 -3.27 -14.62
CA GLY A 217 -10.21 -2.32 -15.71
C GLY A 217 -10.54 -0.88 -15.32
N LEU A 218 -11.67 -0.66 -14.63
CA LEU A 218 -12.04 0.66 -14.12
C LEU A 218 -11.01 1.17 -13.09
N PHE A 219 -10.55 0.30 -12.19
CA PHE A 219 -9.47 0.63 -11.25
C PHE A 219 -8.22 1.08 -11.97
N LEU A 220 -7.76 0.33 -13.00
CA LEU A 220 -6.57 0.71 -13.77
C LEU A 220 -6.76 2.08 -14.44
N LEU A 221 -7.91 2.32 -15.08
CA LEU A 221 -8.18 3.61 -15.73
C LEU A 221 -8.14 4.78 -14.73
N LEU A 222 -8.82 4.62 -13.58
CA LEU A 222 -8.87 5.65 -12.55
C LEU A 222 -7.51 5.85 -11.88
N LEU A 223 -6.75 4.78 -11.65
CA LEU A 223 -5.42 4.81 -11.07
C LEU A 223 -4.47 5.72 -11.88
N TRP A 224 -4.51 5.65 -13.21
CA TRP A 224 -3.69 6.49 -14.09
C TRP A 224 -4.22 7.92 -14.26
N THR A 225 -5.37 8.23 -13.66
CA THR A 225 -5.96 9.58 -13.65
C THR A 225 -5.63 10.33 -12.34
N VAL A 226 -5.23 9.61 -11.29
CA VAL A 226 -4.72 10.18 -10.02
C VAL A 226 -3.37 10.84 -10.25
#